data_AF-F6GYC5-F1
#
_entry.id   AF-F6GYC5-F1
#
_cell.length_a   1.000
_cell.length_b   1.000
_cell.length_c   1.000
_cell.angle_alpha   90.00
_cell.angle_beta   90.00
_cell.angle_gamma   90.00
#
_symmetry.space_group_name_H-M   'P 1'
#
loop_
_entity.id
_entity.type
_entity.pdbx_description
1 polymer ?
#
loop_
_entity_poly.entity_id
_entity_poly.type
_entity_poly.pdbx_seq_one_letter_code
_entity_poly.pdbx_strand_id
1 'polypeptide(L)' 'MKVFLLQILVFQLFGGGIHCQASTGTFKLTVDHGKTYLLRIINAALQEALFFSIAKHKMTVVGTDGSYTKPLP' A
#
# COMPACT_ATOMS: atom_id res chain seq x y z
N MET A 1 -3.45 -19.55 1.23
CA MET A 1 -3.44 -18.10 0.97
C MET A 1 -3.47 -17.37 2.30
N LYS A 2 -2.37 -16.73 2.72
CA LYS A 2 -2.42 -15.80 3.86
C LYS A 2 -3.03 -14.52 3.32
N VAL A 3 -4.34 -14.33 3.54
CA VAL A 3 -4.99 -13.03 3.31
C VAL A 3 -4.45 -12.11 4.40
N PHE A 4 -3.29 -11.51 4.15
CA PHE A 4 -2.82 -10.36 4.90
C PHE A 4 -3.74 -9.22 4.47
N LEU A 5 -4.85 -9.09 5.17
CA LEU A 5 -5.73 -7.94 5.11
C LEU A 5 -4.96 -6.78 5.72
N LEU A 6 -3.98 -6.26 4.97
CA LEU A 6 -3.23 -5.08 5.34
C LEU A 6 -4.20 -3.90 5.19
N GLN A 7 -4.92 -3.64 6.27
CA GLN A 7 -5.74 -2.46 6.44
C GLN A 7 -4.84 -1.24 6.25
N ILE A 8 -4.92 -0.60 5.09
CA ILE A 8 -4.51 0.80 4.88
C ILE A 8 -5.53 1.69 5.61
N LEU A 9 -5.71 1.47 6.92
CA LEU A 9 -6.69 2.18 7.74
C LEU A 9 -6.19 2.41 9.17
N VAL A 10 -4.90 2.67 9.35
CA VAL A 10 -4.35 3.27 10.58
C VAL A 10 -3.10 4.06 10.18
N PHE A 11 -3.20 5.37 9.89
CA PHE A 11 -2.08 6.30 10.18
C PHE A 11 -2.32 7.82 10.10
N GLN A 12 -3.53 8.37 9.90
CA GLN A 12 -3.67 9.84 9.72
C GLN A 12 -4.72 10.49 10.62
N LEU A 13 -5.00 9.95 11.81
CA LEU A 13 -5.78 10.69 12.81
C LEU A 13 -5.12 10.55 14.19
N PHE A 14 -4.86 11.70 14.81
CA PHE A 14 -4.26 11.99 16.11
C PHE A 14 -2.74 12.23 16.15
N GLY A 15 -2.36 13.51 16.10
CA GLY A 15 -1.09 14.00 16.63
C GLY A 15 -0.56 15.26 15.96
N GLY A 16 -0.99 16.42 16.42
CA GLY A 16 -0.40 17.71 16.03
C GLY A 16 1.05 17.86 16.50
N GLY A 17 1.82 18.67 15.77
CA GLY A 17 3.20 19.04 16.09
C GLY A 17 4.14 18.78 14.94
N ILE A 18 4.58 19.83 14.26
CA ILE A 18 5.67 19.80 13.27
C ILE A 18 6.99 19.43 13.95
N HIS A 19 7.27 18.14 14.03
CA HIS A 19 8.60 17.60 14.29
C HIS A 19 8.94 16.66 13.12
N CYS A 20 9.96 17.01 12.32
CA CYS A 20 10.41 16.20 11.19
C CYS A 20 11.07 14.91 11.68
N GLN A 21 10.26 13.94 12.12
CA GLN A 21 10.69 12.58 12.36
C GLN A 21 9.93 11.66 11.40
N ALA A 22 10.26 11.75 10.11
CA ALA A 22 9.69 10.89 9.07
C ALA A 22 9.89 9.38 9.34
N SER A 23 10.81 9.03 10.24
CA SER A 23 11.19 7.65 10.56
C SER A 23 10.28 6.92 11.55
N THR A 24 9.48 7.60 12.37
CA THR A 24 8.61 6.94 13.37
C THR A 24 7.25 6.50 12.83
N GLY A 25 6.82 7.04 11.69
CA GLY A 25 5.54 6.72 11.06
C GLY A 25 5.62 5.97 9.72
N THR A 26 6.82 5.56 9.29
CA THR A 26 6.97 4.86 8.01
C THR A 26 6.40 3.43 8.11
N PHE A 27 5.42 3.13 7.27
CA PHE A 27 4.88 1.78 7.14
C PHE A 27 5.95 0.81 6.62
N LYS A 28 6.13 -0.32 7.31
CA LYS A 28 7.06 -1.39 6.92
C LYS A 28 6.29 -2.70 6.77
N LEU A 29 6.43 -3.34 5.62
CA LEU A 29 5.93 -4.69 5.37
C LEU A 29 7.11 -5.65 5.24
N THR A 30 7.20 -6.63 6.13
CA THR A 30 8.17 -7.71 6.02
C THR A 30 7.66 -8.74 5.00
N VAL A 31 8.52 -9.10 4.04
CA VAL A 31 8.21 -10.08 3.00
C VAL A 31 9.21 -11.21 3.04
N ASP A 32 8.73 -12.42 2.78
CA ASP A 32 9.53 -13.63 2.64
C ASP A 32 9.93 -13.82 1.18
N HIS A 33 11.18 -14.24 0.96
CA HIS A 33 11.69 -14.48 -0.38
C HIS A 33 10.88 -15.58 -1.11
N GLY A 34 10.54 -15.33 -2.37
CA GLY A 34 9.79 -16.27 -3.22
C GLY A 34 8.30 -16.37 -2.91
N LYS A 35 7.76 -15.54 -2.00
CA LYS A 35 6.32 -15.45 -1.75
C LYS A 35 5.69 -14.31 -2.56
N THR A 36 4.44 -14.52 -2.95
CA THR A 36 3.61 -13.51 -3.62
C THR A 36 2.65 -12.89 -2.62
N TYR A 37 2.60 -11.57 -2.61
CA TYR A 37 1.73 -10.79 -1.72
C TYR A 37 0.71 -10.01 -2.54
N LEU A 38 -0.55 -10.01 -2.08
CA LEU A 38 -1.61 -9.22 -2.69
C LEU A 38 -1.73 -7.92 -1.90
N LEU A 39 -1.39 -6.80 -2.53
CA LEU A 39 -1.50 -5.46 -1.96
C LEU A 39 -2.84 -4.85 -2.37
N ARG A 40 -3.62 -4.37 -1.38
CA ARG A 40 -4.87 -3.63 -1.60
C ARG A 40 -4.58 -2.15 -1.41
N ILE A 41 -4.29 -1.46 -2.50
CA ILE A 41 -3.97 -0.03 -2.48
C ILE A 41 -5.26 0.77 -2.60
N ILE A 42 -5.45 1.75 -1.71
CA ILE A 42 -6.61 2.65 -1.72
C ILE A 42 -6.06 4.07 -1.67
N ASN A 43 -6.42 4.89 -2.66
CA ASN A 43 -6.13 6.33 -2.61
C ASN A 43 -7.20 7.01 -1.74
N ALA A 44 -6.79 7.56 -0.60
CA ALA A 44 -7.66 8.34 0.29
C ALA A 44 -7.28 9.83 0.33
N ALA A 45 -6.43 10.29 -0.60
CA ALA A 45 -6.12 11.70 -0.75
C ALA A 45 -7.31 12.44 -1.40
N LEU A 46 -7.60 13.64 -0.91
CA LEU A 46 -8.83 14.36 -1.27
C LEU A 46 -8.87 14.82 -2.74
N GLN A 47 -7.72 15.12 -3.36
CA GLN A 47 -7.71 15.80 -4.66
C GLN A 47 -6.61 15.36 -5.63
N GLU A 48 -5.67 14.53 -5.20
CA GLU A 48 -4.45 14.26 -5.98
C GLU A 48 -4.36 12.81 -6.45
N ALA A 49 -3.90 12.65 -7.69
CA ALA A 49 -3.52 11.35 -8.23
C ALA A 49 -2.15 10.96 -7.68
N LEU A 50 -2.09 9.81 -7.00
CA LEU A 50 -0.85 9.30 -6.43
C LEU A 50 -0.26 8.21 -7.31
N PHE A 51 1.04 8.32 -7.60
CA PHE A 51 1.81 7.25 -8.21
C PHE A 51 2.42 6.38 -7.11
N PHE A 52 2.28 5.06 -7.26
CA PHE A 52 2.82 4.09 -6.32
C PHE A 52 3.77 3.12 -7.04
N SER A 53 4.94 2.88 -6.45
CA SER A 53 5.89 1.87 -6.95
C SER A 53 6.69 1.27 -5.80
N ILE A 54 7.16 0.04 -5.99
CA ILE A 54 8.05 -0.65 -5.05
C ILE A 54 9.38 -0.88 -5.75
N ALA A 55 10.45 -0.34 -5.18
CA ALA A 55 11.79 -0.49 -5.76
C ALA A 55 12.14 -1.97 -5.96
N LYS A 56 12.66 -2.31 -7.14
CA LYS A 56 13.10 -3.67 -7.53
C LYS A 56 12.02 -4.76 -7.47
N HIS A 57 10.73 -4.40 -7.42
CA HIS A 57 9.62 -5.36 -7.47
C HIS A 57 8.72 -5.06 -8.66
N LYS A 58 8.38 -6.09 -9.43
CA LYS A 58 7.34 -5.99 -10.47
C LYS A 58 5.98 -6.16 -9.79
N MET A 59 5.05 -5.29 -10.13
CA MET A 59 3.68 -5.35 -9.63
C MET A 59 2.77 -5.85 -10.75
N THR A 60 1.74 -6.61 -10.41
CA THR A 60 0.74 -7.06 -11.38
C THR A 60 -0.63 -6.61 -10.90
N VAL A 61 -1.33 -5.84 -11.72
CA VAL A 61 -2.68 -5.36 -11.40
C VAL A 61 -3.66 -6.48 -11.73
N VAL A 62 -4.33 -7.00 -10.70
CA VAL A 62 -5.29 -8.12 -10.81
C VAL A 62 -6.75 -7.70 -10.61
N GLY A 63 -6.99 -6.46 -10.18
CA GLY A 63 -8.34 -5.93 -9.99
C GLY A 63 -8.35 -4.45 -9.63
N THR A 64 -9.48 -3.81 -9.92
CA THR A 64 -9.78 -2.40 -9.61
C THR A 64 -11.24 -2.27 -9.18
N ASP A 65 -11.54 -1.34 -8.27
CA ASP A 65 -12.91 -1.03 -7.80
C ASP A 65 -13.75 -2.26 -7.40
N GLY A 66 -13.11 -3.23 -6.77
CA GLY A 66 -13.77 -4.47 -6.32
C GLY A 66 -14.05 -5.49 -7.44
N SER A 67 -13.65 -5.21 -8.68
CA SER A 67 -13.78 -6.12 -9.83
C SER A 67 -12.43 -6.66 -10.26
N TYR A 68 -12.40 -7.95 -10.64
CA TYR A 68 -11.20 -8.56 -11.20
C TYR A 68 -10.99 -8.09 -12.63
N THR A 69 -9.75 -7.77 -12.96
CA THR A 69 -9.34 -7.38 -14.31
C THR A 69 -8.43 -8.45 -14.90
N LYS A 70 -8.24 -8.44 -16.22
CA LYS A 70 -7.16 -9.21 -16.83
C LYS A 70 -5.83 -8.74 -16.20
N PRO A 71 -4.94 -9.66 -15.79
CA PRO A 71 -3.67 -9.27 -15.19
C PRO A 71 -2.86 -8.35 -16.11
N LEU A 72 -2.49 -7.19 -15.60
CA LEU A 72 -1.62 -6.23 -16.30
C LEU A 72 -0.23 -6.20 -15.61
N PRO A 73 0.87 -6.36 -16.37
CA PRO A 73 2.24 -6.37 -15.84
C PRO A 73 2.83 -4.98 -15.58
#